data_AF-A0A553N8Q8-F1
#
_entry.id   AF-A0A553N8Q8-F1
#
_cell.length_a   1.000
_cell.length_b   1.000
_cell.length_c   1.000
_cell.angle_alpha   90.00
_cell.angle_beta   90.00
_cell.angle_gamma   90.00
#
_symmetry.space_group_name_H-M   'P 1'
#
loop_
_entity.id
_entity.type
_entity.pdbx_description
1 polymer ?
#
loop_
_entity_poly.entity_id
_entity_poly.type
_entity_poly.pdbx_seq_one_letter_code
_entity_poly.pdbx_strand_id
1 'polypeptide(L)'
;MPVESAVPVGGTGGDGPGSSSSPASAVVPLSERPLAKVIVHPLVLLSVVDHFNRMRKVGHARRVVGVLLGSVTSGEGGQGRVLDISNSFAVPFDEDDKDGDVWFLDHEYLENMYNMFKKVNAKERIVG
;
A
#
# COMPACT_ATOMS: atom_id res chain seq x y z
N MET A 1 -6.53 -61.15 64.60
CA MET A 1 -6.76 -59.83 65.23
C MET A 1 -6.55 -58.77 64.16
N PRO A 2 -7.33 -57.69 64.10
CA PRO A 2 -8.71 -57.71 63.63
C PRO A 2 -9.02 -56.58 62.60
N VAL A 3 -10.26 -56.58 62.08
CA VAL A 3 -11.06 -55.46 61.53
C VAL A 3 -10.57 -54.80 60.21
N GLU A 4 -11.38 -54.21 59.33
CA GLU A 4 -12.82 -53.95 59.24
C GLU A 4 -13.18 -53.63 57.79
N SER A 5 -14.45 -53.85 57.47
CA SER A 5 -15.17 -53.42 56.27
C SER A 5 -15.25 -51.89 56.10
N ALA A 6 -15.38 -51.41 54.87
CA ALA A 6 -16.55 -50.65 54.38
C ALA A 6 -16.26 -49.91 53.07
N VAL A 7 -17.25 -49.97 52.18
CA VAL A 7 -17.50 -49.20 50.95
C VAL A 7 -18.92 -48.60 51.17
N PRO A 8 -19.50 -47.59 50.46
CA PRO A 8 -19.06 -46.54 49.50
C PRO A 8 -19.60 -45.09 49.84
N VAL A 9 -19.39 -44.13 48.92
CA VAL A 9 -20.35 -43.08 48.41
C VAL A 9 -19.81 -41.64 48.39
N GLY A 10 -19.68 -41.12 47.16
CA GLY A 10 -20.32 -39.88 46.71
C GLY A 10 -19.79 -38.52 47.17
N GLY A 11 -19.10 -37.83 46.27
CA GLY A 11 -18.84 -36.39 46.36
C GLY A 11 -18.64 -35.79 44.97
N THR A 12 -19.70 -35.21 44.41
CA THR A 12 -19.72 -34.46 43.16
C THR A 12 -18.98 -33.14 43.30
N GLY A 13 -18.00 -32.89 42.44
CA GLY A 13 -17.39 -31.57 42.24
C GLY A 13 -17.16 -31.38 40.76
N GLY A 14 -18.07 -30.66 40.10
CA GLY A 14 -17.92 -30.25 38.72
C GLY A 14 -16.99 -29.05 38.62
N ASP A 15 -16.04 -29.12 37.70
CA ASP A 15 -15.38 -27.95 37.14
C ASP A 15 -15.43 -28.07 35.61
N GLY A 16 -16.04 -27.05 35.02
CA GLY A 16 -16.44 -26.99 33.61
C GLY A 16 -15.28 -26.81 32.62
N PRO A 17 -15.62 -26.69 31.33
CA PRO A 17 -14.67 -26.79 30.24
C PRO A 17 -13.82 -25.51 30.12
N GLY A 18 -12.51 -25.67 30.24
CA GLY A 18 -11.51 -24.67 29.87
C GLY A 18 -11.62 -24.33 28.38
N SER A 19 -12.09 -23.12 28.14
CA SER A 19 -12.21 -22.41 26.87
C SER A 19 -11.13 -22.74 25.84
N SER A 20 -11.51 -23.40 24.75
CA SER A 20 -10.84 -23.26 23.46
C SER A 20 -11.12 -21.84 22.94
N SER A 21 -10.26 -20.88 23.27
CA SER A 21 -10.28 -19.57 22.63
C SER A 21 -9.81 -19.72 21.19
N SER A 22 -10.78 -19.83 20.29
CA SER A 22 -10.59 -19.55 18.86
C SER A 22 -9.82 -18.25 18.69
N PRO A 23 -8.85 -18.14 17.76
CA PRO A 23 -8.31 -16.84 17.42
C PRO A 23 -9.44 -16.06 16.77
N ALA A 24 -9.99 -15.10 17.50
CA ALA A 24 -10.87 -14.09 16.95
C ALA A 24 -10.16 -13.49 15.74
N SER A 25 -10.78 -13.60 14.56
CA SER A 25 -10.35 -12.87 13.36
C SER A 25 -10.17 -11.42 13.74
N ALA A 26 -8.92 -11.00 13.93
CA ALA A 26 -8.58 -9.61 14.13
C ALA A 26 -9.07 -8.88 12.88
N VAL A 27 -10.11 -8.07 13.05
CA VAL A 27 -10.59 -7.19 11.99
C VAL A 27 -9.51 -6.14 11.81
N VAL A 28 -8.54 -6.44 10.95
CA VAL A 28 -7.48 -5.50 10.60
C VAL A 28 -8.18 -4.27 10.01
N PRO A 29 -7.97 -3.07 10.59
CA PRO A 29 -8.59 -1.85 10.06
C PRO A 29 -8.22 -1.69 8.58
N LEU A 30 -9.19 -1.25 7.77
CA LEU A 30 -9.05 -1.14 6.31
C LEU A 30 -7.84 -0.27 5.88
N SER A 31 -7.36 0.62 6.77
CA SER A 31 -6.18 1.46 6.57
C SER A 31 -4.86 0.70 6.57
N GLU A 32 -4.80 -0.53 7.07
CA GLU A 32 -3.55 -1.32 7.18
C GLU A 32 -3.47 -2.49 6.19
N ARG A 33 -4.51 -2.74 5.40
CA ARG A 33 -4.46 -3.83 4.43
C ARG A 33 -3.49 -3.49 3.30
N PRO A 34 -2.51 -4.34 2.98
CA PRO A 34 -1.58 -4.09 1.87
C PRO A 34 -2.34 -3.94 0.55
N LEU A 35 -1.74 -3.19 -0.39
CA LEU A 35 -2.24 -3.13 -1.76
C LEU A 35 -2.21 -4.55 -2.34
N ALA A 36 -3.37 -5.07 -2.72
CA ALA A 36 -3.49 -6.41 -3.29
C ALA A 36 -3.29 -6.39 -4.81
N LYS A 37 -3.56 -5.26 -5.46
CA LYS A 37 -3.49 -5.14 -6.91
C LYS A 37 -3.15 -3.72 -7.32
N VAL A 38 -2.28 -3.58 -8.32
CA VAL A 38 -1.98 -2.31 -8.98
C VAL A 38 -2.38 -2.44 -10.44
N ILE A 39 -3.22 -1.54 -10.92
CA ILE A 39 -3.66 -1.46 -12.31
C ILE A 39 -3.01 -0.22 -12.91
N VAL A 40 -2.27 -0.41 -14.00
CA VAL A 40 -1.57 0.69 -14.69
C VAL A 40 -2.24 0.91 -16.03
N HIS A 41 -2.73 2.13 -16.27
CA HIS A 41 -3.30 2.48 -17.57
C HIS A 41 -2.19 2.63 -18.61
N PRO A 42 -2.37 2.15 -19.87
CA PRO A 42 -1.35 2.24 -20.92
C PRO A 42 -0.87 3.67 -21.20
N LEU A 43 -1.72 4.68 -20.95
CA LEU A 43 -1.36 6.10 -21.05
C LEU A 43 -0.14 6.46 -20.19
N VAL A 44 -0.03 5.89 -18.99
CA VAL A 44 1.10 6.13 -18.06
C VAL A 44 2.39 5.60 -18.66
N LEU A 45 2.36 4.38 -19.20
CA LEU A 45 3.55 3.77 -19.82
C LEU A 45 4.04 4.58 -21.02
N LEU A 46 3.10 5.06 -21.85
CA LEU A 46 3.41 5.92 -22.98
C LEU A 46 4.04 7.24 -22.51
N SER A 47 3.48 7.87 -21.47
CA SER A 47 4.00 9.12 -20.91
C SER A 47 5.43 8.99 -20.38
N VAL A 48 5.74 7.90 -19.67
CA VAL A 48 7.09 7.64 -19.14
C VAL A 48 8.09 7.41 -20.27
N VAL A 49 7.73 6.58 -21.27
CA VAL A 49 8.61 6.28 -22.41
C VAL A 49 8.85 7.51 -23.28
N ASP A 50 7.82 8.31 -23.53
CA ASP A 50 7.96 9.58 -24.27
C ASP A 50 8.92 10.51 -23.52
N HIS A 51 8.73 10.71 -22.22
CA HIS A 51 9.58 11.59 -21.44
C HIS A 51 11.04 11.12 -21.42
N PHE A 52 11.27 9.81 -21.23
CA PHE A 52 12.61 9.23 -21.30
C PHE A 52 13.29 9.48 -22.65
N ASN A 53 12.56 9.30 -23.75
CA ASN A 53 13.08 9.56 -25.09
C ASN A 53 13.36 11.04 -25.35
N ARG A 54 12.59 11.96 -24.74
CA ARG A 54 12.82 13.40 -24.84
C ARG A 54 14.06 13.81 -24.05
N MET A 55 14.22 13.32 -22.82
CA MET A 55 15.38 13.65 -21.97
C MET A 55 16.69 13.12 -22.53
N ARG A 56 16.71 11.90 -23.06
CA ARG A 56 17.91 11.32 -23.72
C ARG A 56 18.41 12.11 -24.92
N LYS A 57 17.55 12.89 -25.57
CA LYS A 57 17.93 13.71 -26.74
C LYS A 57 18.50 15.06 -26.34
N VAL A 58 18.11 15.60 -25.18
CA VAL A 58 18.44 16.95 -24.74
C VAL A 58 19.58 16.96 -23.71
N GLY A 59 19.76 15.88 -22.95
CA GLY A 59 20.81 15.79 -21.94
C GLY A 59 21.30 14.36 -21.65
N HIS A 60 22.30 14.25 -20.79
CA HIS A 60 22.88 12.99 -20.32
C HIS A 60 22.11 12.39 -19.12
N ALA A 61 20.84 12.76 -18.92
CA ALA A 61 20.05 12.28 -17.80
C ALA A 61 19.92 10.75 -17.83
N ARG A 62 20.60 10.09 -16.88
CA ARG A 62 20.66 8.64 -16.76
C ARG A 62 19.37 8.06 -16.20
N ARG A 63 18.68 8.84 -15.37
CA ARG A 63 17.41 8.49 -14.71
C ARG A 63 16.38 9.58 -14.95
N VAL A 64 15.12 9.17 -15.03
CA VAL A 64 13.96 10.06 -15.14
C VAL A 64 13.06 9.76 -13.96
N VAL A 65 12.56 10.81 -13.33
CA VAL A 65 11.64 10.73 -12.20
C VAL A 65 10.34 11.44 -12.55
N GLY A 66 9.24 10.90 -12.03
CA GLY A 66 7.91 11.46 -12.22
C GLY A 66 7.00 11.02 -11.10
N VAL A 67 5.83 11.64 -11.07
CA VAL A 67 4.78 11.41 -10.08
C VAL A 67 3.64 10.65 -10.74
N LEU A 68 3.13 9.66 -10.03
CA LEU A 68 1.99 8.83 -10.42
C LEU A 68 0.74 9.37 -9.74
N LEU A 69 -0.29 9.63 -10.54
CA LEU A 69 -1.62 9.96 -10.05
C LEU A 69 -2.59 8.81 -10.28
N GLY A 70 -3.45 8.62 -9.30
CA GLY A 70 -4.43 7.57 -9.36
C GLY A 70 -5.46 7.65 -8.26
N SER A 71 -6.19 6.55 -8.12
CA SER A 71 -7.10 6.36 -7.01
C SER A 71 -6.94 4.98 -6.42
N VAL A 72 -6.88 4.93 -5.09
CA VAL A 72 -6.98 3.68 -4.33
C VAL A 72 -8.45 3.41 -4.01
N THR A 73 -8.91 2.23 -4.37
CA THR A 73 -10.26 1.75 -4.06
C THR A 73 -10.15 0.61 -3.05
N SER A 74 -10.98 0.65 -2.01
CA SER A 74 -11.09 -0.45 -1.06
C SER A 74 -11.90 -1.58 -1.69
N GLY A 75 -11.35 -2.79 -1.76
CA GLY A 75 -12.14 -3.96 -2.16
C GLY A 75 -13.22 -4.27 -1.13
N GLU A 76 -14.45 -4.51 -1.58
CA GLU A 76 -15.51 -5.06 -0.71
C GLU A 76 -15.22 -6.53 -0.35
N GLY A 77 -15.77 -6.99 0.79
CA GLY A 77 -15.80 -8.42 1.11
C GLY A 77 -14.46 -9.04 1.55
N GLY A 78 -13.56 -8.27 2.16
CA GLY A 78 -12.27 -8.81 2.65
C GLY A 78 -11.16 -8.82 1.60
N GLN A 79 -11.43 -8.35 0.38
CA GLN A 79 -10.40 -8.13 -0.63
C GLN A 79 -9.51 -6.94 -0.25
N GLY A 80 -8.22 -7.03 -0.57
CA GLY A 80 -7.24 -5.98 -0.29
C GLY A 80 -7.46 -4.73 -1.16
N ARG A 81 -6.69 -3.67 -0.89
CA ARG A 81 -6.84 -2.40 -1.61
C ARG A 81 -6.36 -2.53 -3.06
N VAL A 82 -7.08 -1.94 -4.00
CA VAL A 82 -6.70 -1.86 -5.41
C VAL A 82 -6.24 -0.44 -5.72
N LEU A 83 -5.05 -0.30 -6.29
CA LEU A 83 -4.50 0.98 -6.74
C LEU A 83 -4.66 1.08 -8.26
N ASP A 84 -5.47 2.03 -8.72
CA ASP A 84 -5.63 2.36 -10.13
C ASP A 84 -4.78 3.58 -10.47
N ILE A 85 -3.79 3.40 -11.34
CA ILE A 85 -2.90 4.46 -11.84
C ILE A 85 -3.42 4.93 -13.18
N SER A 86 -4.03 6.12 -13.17
CA SER A 86 -4.72 6.70 -14.33
C SER A 86 -3.82 7.64 -15.11
N ASN A 87 -2.94 8.37 -14.43
CA ASN A 87 -2.16 9.45 -15.01
C ASN A 87 -0.76 9.55 -14.36
N SER A 88 0.16 10.24 -15.02
CA SER A 88 1.52 10.47 -14.55
C SER A 88 2.10 11.72 -15.21
N PHE A 89 2.94 12.45 -14.50
CA PHE A 89 3.74 13.52 -15.09
C PHE A 89 5.19 13.42 -14.61
N ALA A 90 6.11 13.85 -15.46
CA ALA A 90 7.51 13.91 -15.10
C ALA A 90 7.81 15.19 -14.32
N VAL A 91 8.76 15.12 -13.40
CA VAL A 91 9.20 16.27 -12.60
C VAL A 91 10.66 16.54 -12.96
N PRO A 92 11.06 17.82 -13.11
CA PRO A 92 12.47 18.18 -13.27
C PRO A 92 13.29 17.60 -12.11
N PHE A 93 14.26 16.77 -12.46
CA PHE A 93 15.09 16.02 -11.55
C PHE A 93 16.52 16.02 -12.08
N ASP A 94 17.45 16.36 -11.21
CA ASP A 94 18.89 16.35 -11.49
C ASP A 94 19.61 15.55 -10.41
N GLU A 95 20.60 14.76 -10.82
CA GLU A 95 21.45 13.98 -9.92
C GLU A 95 22.91 14.24 -10.24
N ASP A 96 23.78 14.14 -9.23
CA ASP A 96 25.21 14.24 -9.47
C ASP A 96 25.70 12.95 -10.17
N ASP A 97 26.42 13.12 -11.28
CA ASP A 97 26.95 11.98 -12.06
C ASP A 97 27.98 11.14 -11.27
N LYS A 98 28.61 11.72 -10.25
CA LYS A 98 29.66 11.09 -9.44
C LYS A 98 29.12 10.50 -8.14
N ASP A 99 28.06 11.08 -7.58
CA ASP A 99 27.44 10.64 -6.33
C ASP A 99 25.91 10.56 -6.46
N GLY A 100 25.40 9.33 -6.65
CA GLY A 100 23.99 9.08 -6.90
C GLY A 100 23.07 9.26 -5.69
N ASP A 101 23.63 9.51 -4.49
CA ASP A 101 22.86 9.85 -3.29
C ASP A 101 22.50 11.35 -3.23
N VAL A 102 23.19 12.19 -4.00
CA VAL A 102 22.91 13.62 -4.11
C VAL A 102 22.01 13.89 -5.31
N TRP A 103 20.78 14.29 -5.03
CA TRP A 103 19.79 14.58 -6.06
C TRP A 103 18.90 15.76 -5.70
N PHE A 104 18.37 16.43 -6.71
CA PHE A 104 17.49 17.58 -6.63
C PHE A 104 16.19 17.29 -7.37
N LEU A 105 15.08 17.73 -6.77
CA LEU A 105 13.75 17.61 -7.35
C LEU A 105 13.00 18.94 -7.17
N ASP A 106 12.35 19.41 -8.22
CA ASP A 106 11.56 20.64 -8.18
C ASP A 106 10.22 20.42 -7.48
N HIS A 107 10.16 20.81 -6.19
CA HIS A 107 8.96 20.66 -5.36
C HIS A 107 7.87 21.67 -5.72
N GLU A 108 8.24 22.88 -6.15
CA GLU A 108 7.28 23.92 -6.54
C GLU A 108 6.55 23.53 -7.82
N TYR A 109 7.28 22.97 -8.79
CA TYR A 109 6.68 22.40 -10.00
C TYR A 109 5.71 21.27 -9.67
N LEU A 110 6.10 20.35 -8.79
CA LEU A 110 5.26 19.23 -8.36
C LEU A 110 3.94 19.73 -7.76
N GLU A 111 3.98 20.64 -6.79
CA GLU A 111 2.78 21.17 -6.13
C GLU A 111 1.86 21.90 -7.11
N ASN A 112 2.42 22.74 -7.98
CA ASN A 112 1.66 23.47 -8.99
C ASN A 112 0.98 22.55 -10.00
N MET A 113 1.70 21.54 -10.51
CA MET A 113 1.14 20.55 -11.43
C MET A 113 0.07 19.69 -10.77
N TYR A 114 0.32 19.20 -9.55
CA TYR A 114 -0.66 18.44 -8.80
C TYR A 114 -1.95 19.23 -8.57
N ASN A 115 -1.83 20.51 -8.18
CA ASN A 115 -2.98 21.40 -8.01
C ASN A 115 -3.75 21.62 -9.31
N MET A 116 -3.09 21.66 -10.47
CA MET A 116 -3.76 21.71 -11.77
C MET A 116 -4.51 20.42 -12.09
N PHE A 117 -3.87 19.25 -11.94
CA PHE A 117 -4.52 17.96 -12.19
C PHE A 117 -5.73 17.74 -11.26
N LYS A 118 -5.61 18.13 -9.98
CA LYS A 118 -6.70 18.03 -9.03
C LYS A 118 -7.91 18.90 -9.40
N LYS A 119 -7.70 20.06 -10.07
CA LYS A 119 -8.79 20.90 -10.59
C LYS A 119 -9.54 20.23 -11.74
N VAL A 120 -8.86 19.40 -12.54
CA VAL A 120 -9.47 18.64 -13.64
C VAL A 120 -10.17 17.39 -13.12
N ASN A 121 -9.53 16.66 -12.20
CA ASN A 121 -10.06 15.43 -11.63
C ASN A 121 -9.82 15.37 -10.12
N ALA A 122 -10.86 15.65 -9.33
CA ALA A 122 -10.78 15.65 -7.87
C ALA A 122 -10.59 14.26 -7.23
N LYS A 123 -10.78 13.17 -8.00
CA LYS A 123 -10.59 11.79 -7.52
C LYS A 123 -9.12 11.36 -7.56
N GLU A 124 -8.32 12.01 -8.41
CA GLU A 124 -6.89 11.76 -8.55
C GLU A 124 -6.13 12.32 -7.35
N ARG A 125 -5.22 11.51 -6.85
CA ARG A 125 -4.28 11.87 -5.80
C ARG A 125 -2.91 11.28 -6.12
N ILE A 126 -1.88 11.82 -5.50
CA ILE A 126 -0.53 11.27 -5.59
C ILE A 126 -0.55 9.88 -4.96
N VAL A 127 -0.14 8.89 -5.74
CA VAL A 127 -0.08 7.48 -5.32
C VAL A 127 1.34 6.93 -5.32
N GLY A 128 2.29 7.65 -5.92
CA GLY A 128 3.71 7.33 -5.96
C GLY A 128 4.49 8.28 -6.83
#